data_AF-A0A367LVJ8-F1
#
_entry.id   AF-A0A367LVJ8-F1
#
_cell.length_a   1.000
_cell.length_b   1.000
_cell.length_c   1.000
_cell.angle_alpha   90.00
_cell.angle_beta   90.00
_cell.angle_gamma   90.00
#
_symmetry.space_group_name_H-M   'P 1'
#
loop_
_entity.id
_entity.type
_entity.pdbx_description
1 polymer ?
#
loop_
_entity_poly.entity_id
_entity_poly.type
_entity_poly.pdbx_seq_one_letter_code
_entity_poly.pdbx_strand_id
1 'polypeptide(L)'
;MPILVRASNLVTEADVTSLVWNKAPCRFCGTGCSVMVATRDGQVVATHGDIKAEVNRGINCVKGYFLSKIMYGSDRLTLSL
;
A
#
# COMPACT_ATOMS: atom_id res chain seq x y z
N MET A 1 -0.31 42.98 -4.55
CA MET A 1 -1.37 42.20 -3.87
C MET A 1 -0.74 40.95 -3.28
N PRO A 2 -0.59 40.81 -1.95
CA PRO A 2 -0.21 39.53 -1.38
C PRO A 2 -1.45 38.64 -1.35
N ILE A 3 -1.34 37.47 -1.99
CA ILE A 3 -2.37 36.44 -1.94
C ILE A 3 -2.36 35.87 -0.52
N LEU A 4 -3.48 36.06 0.20
CA LEU A 4 -3.70 35.48 1.52
C LEU A 4 -3.92 33.96 1.33
N VAL A 5 -2.87 33.16 1.52
CA VAL A 5 -2.99 31.71 1.49
C VAL A 5 -3.77 31.26 2.72
N ARG A 6 -4.96 30.70 2.50
CA ARG A 6 -5.80 30.10 3.53
C ARG A 6 -5.20 28.74 3.88
N ALA A 7 -4.90 28.51 5.16
CA ALA A 7 -4.36 27.23 5.63
C ALA A 7 -5.27 26.07 5.23
N SER A 8 -4.70 25.05 4.58
CA SER A 8 -5.37 23.78 4.29
C SER A 8 -5.60 23.03 5.61
N ASN A 9 -6.81 22.50 5.83
CA ASN A 9 -7.11 21.65 6.98
C ASN A 9 -6.32 20.33 6.86
N LEU A 10 -5.06 20.33 7.33
CA LEU A 10 -4.23 19.14 7.41
C LEU A 10 -4.64 18.36 8.66
N VAL A 11 -5.17 17.16 8.47
CA VAL A 11 -5.44 16.22 9.56
C VAL A 11 -4.09 15.74 10.09
N THR A 12 -3.70 16.22 11.27
CA THR A 12 -2.41 15.91 11.93
C THR A 12 -2.53 14.91 13.07
N GLU A 13 -3.76 14.50 13.40
CA GLU A 13 -4.01 13.51 14.45
C GLU A 13 -3.39 12.16 14.06
N ALA A 14 -2.55 11.62 14.96
CA ALA A 14 -1.80 10.41 14.71
C ALA A 14 -2.71 9.19 14.52
N ASP A 15 -3.84 9.12 15.22
CA ASP A 15 -4.78 8.01 15.17
C ASP A 15 -5.39 7.85 13.77
N VAL A 16 -5.92 8.94 13.20
CA VAL A 16 -6.50 8.97 11.85
C VAL A 16 -5.46 8.84 10.72
N THR A 17 -4.19 9.12 11.00
CA THR A 17 -3.09 8.98 10.03
C THR A 17 -2.31 7.67 10.17
N SER A 18 -2.52 6.90 11.25
CA SER A 18 -1.81 5.66 11.53
C SER A 18 -2.16 4.54 10.55
N LEU A 19 -1.16 3.73 10.20
CA LEU A 19 -1.31 2.55 9.34
C LEU A 19 -0.63 1.37 10.03
N VAL A 20 -1.26 0.20 9.98
CA VAL A 20 -0.64 -1.03 10.47
C VAL A 20 0.15 -1.65 9.32
N TRP A 21 1.46 -1.83 9.51
CA TRP A 21 2.37 -2.32 8.49
C TRP A 21 2.82 -3.76 8.79
N ASN A 22 2.63 -4.66 7.83
CA ASN A 22 3.05 -6.05 7.94
C ASN A 22 3.87 -6.47 6.71
N LYS A 23 4.79 -7.42 6.90
CA LYS A 23 5.64 -7.98 5.83
C LYS A 23 4.91 -9.10 5.10
N ALA A 24 5.02 -9.13 3.77
CA ALA A 24 4.55 -10.23 2.93
C ALA A 24 5.45 -10.42 1.69
N PRO A 25 5.49 -11.62 1.09
CA PRO A 25 6.07 -11.78 -0.23
C PRO A 25 5.16 -11.16 -1.32
N CYS A 26 5.78 -10.62 -2.37
CA CYS A 26 5.08 -10.15 -3.56
C CYS A 26 4.30 -11.30 -4.22
N ARG A 27 3.03 -11.07 -4.58
CA ARG A 27 2.13 -12.13 -5.09
C ARG A 27 2.41 -12.60 -6.52
N PHE A 28 3.32 -11.94 -7.25
CA PHE A 28 3.45 -12.15 -8.69
C PHE A 28 4.42 -13.26 -9.11
N CYS A 29 5.71 -12.96 -9.27
CA CYS A 29 6.69 -13.85 -9.90
C CYS A 29 7.64 -14.51 -8.89
N GLY A 30 8.40 -15.50 -9.36
CA GLY A 30 9.34 -16.29 -8.55
C GLY A 30 10.57 -15.54 -8.01
N THR A 31 10.77 -14.26 -8.36
CA THR A 31 11.84 -13.43 -7.78
C THR A 31 11.67 -13.32 -6.26
N GLY A 32 10.44 -13.33 -5.75
CA GLY A 32 10.19 -13.33 -4.31
C GLY A 32 10.53 -12.00 -3.61
N CYS A 33 10.27 -10.86 -4.26
CA CYS A 33 10.42 -9.55 -3.62
C CYS A 33 9.63 -9.49 -2.30
N SER A 34 10.22 -8.97 -1.24
CA SER A 34 9.52 -8.69 0.01
C SER A 34 8.87 -7.31 -0.06
N VAL A 35 7.66 -7.21 0.49
CA VAL A 35 6.88 -5.96 0.52
C VAL A 35 6.36 -5.69 1.93
N MET A 36 6.23 -4.41 2.25
CA MET A 36 5.47 -3.92 3.39
C MET A 36 4.07 -3.57 2.92
N VAL A 37 3.07 -4.09 3.63
CA VAL A 37 1.64 -3.94 3.35
C VAL A 37 1.01 -3.13 4.47
N ALA A 38 0.48 -1.97 4.12
CA ALA A 38 -0.30 -1.14 5.05
C ALA A 38 -1.77 -1.52 4.99
N THR A 39 -2.35 -1.79 6.16
CA THR A 39 -3.78 -2.01 6.34
C THR A 39 -4.42 -0.93 7.19
N ARG A 40 -5.65 -0.55 6.83
CA ARG A 40 -6.55 0.31 7.60
C ARG A 40 -7.98 -0.17 7.38
N ASP A 41 -8.80 -0.21 8.43
CA ASP A 41 -10.20 -0.62 8.36
C ASP A 41 -10.42 -1.96 7.65
N GLY A 42 -9.53 -2.93 7.89
CA GLY A 42 -9.58 -4.26 7.28
C GLY A 42 -9.19 -4.31 5.80
N GLN A 43 -8.73 -3.20 5.22
CA GLN A 43 -8.34 -3.08 3.82
C GLN A 43 -6.85 -2.77 3.66
N VAL A 44 -6.23 -3.37 2.65
CA VAL A 44 -4.91 -2.94 2.15
C VAL A 44 -5.06 -1.59 1.44
N VAL A 45 -4.34 -0.58 1.91
CA VAL A 45 -4.41 0.79 1.38
C VAL A 45 -3.11 1.23 0.70
N ALA A 46 -1.98 0.65 1.07
CA ALA A 46 -0.70 0.93 0.43
C ALA A 46 0.26 -0.27 0.51
N THR A 47 1.20 -0.31 -0.43
CA THR A 47 2.29 -1.29 -0.46
C THR A 47 3.57 -0.62 -0.91
N HIS A 48 4.70 -0.95 -0.30
CA HIS A 48 6.02 -0.57 -0.81
C HIS A 48 7.01 -1.73 -0.65
N GLY A 49 8.15 -1.67 -1.34
CA GLY A 49 9.19 -2.69 -1.19
C GLY A 49 9.80 -2.65 0.22
N ASP A 50 10.04 -3.81 0.80
CA ASP A 50 10.72 -3.93 2.09
C ASP A 50 12.21 -3.58 1.94
N ILE A 51 12.62 -2.47 2.56
CA ILE A 51 13.99 -1.95 2.49
C ILE A 51 14.98 -2.93 3.13
N LYS A 52 14.53 -3.75 4.09
CA LYS A 52 15.37 -4.71 4.81
C LYS A 52 15.52 -6.03 4.07
N ALA A 53 14.85 -6.23 2.94
CA ALA A 53 14.90 -7.49 2.23
C ALA A 53 16.09 -7.59 1.27
N GLU A 54 16.83 -8.69 1.36
CA GLU A 54 18.05 -8.94 0.58
C GLU A 54 17.79 -8.98 -0.93
N VAL A 55 16.65 -9.56 -1.32
CA VAL A 55 16.27 -9.78 -2.73
C VAL A 55 16.09 -8.48 -3.49
N ASN A 56 15.32 -7.54 -2.93
CA ASN A 56 14.84 -6.37 -3.66
C ASN A 56 15.24 -5.03 -3.06
N ARG A 57 15.78 -5.01 -1.84
CA ARG A 57 16.36 -3.83 -1.17
C ARG A 57 15.44 -2.59 -1.24
N GLY A 58 14.14 -2.80 -1.04
CA GLY A 58 13.13 -1.74 -1.06
C GLY A 58 12.54 -1.39 -2.43
N ILE A 59 13.05 -1.94 -3.53
CA ILE A 59 12.58 -1.61 -4.88
C ILE A 59 11.60 -2.66 -5.39
N ASN A 60 10.49 -2.22 -5.98
CA ASN A 60 9.55 -3.10 -6.67
C ASN A 60 9.54 -2.79 -8.18
N CYS A 61 9.05 -3.73 -8.99
CA CYS A 61 8.63 -3.43 -10.37
C CYS A 61 7.20 -2.86 -10.39
N VAL A 62 6.73 -2.40 -11.56
CA VAL A 62 5.37 -1.83 -11.72
C VAL A 62 4.28 -2.72 -11.15
N LYS A 63 4.34 -4.04 -11.35
CA LYS A 63 3.36 -4.98 -10.80
C LYS A 63 3.32 -4.90 -9.27
N GLY A 64 4.49 -4.92 -8.64
CA GLY A 64 4.64 -4.87 -7.19
C GLY A 64 4.19 -3.56 -6.56
N TYR A 65 4.28 -2.43 -7.28
CA TYR A 65 3.80 -1.13 -6.78
C TYR A 65 2.28 -1.03 -6.71
N PHE A 66 1.55 -1.80 -7.53
CA PHE A 66 0.09 -1.79 -7.57
C PHE A 66 -0.57 -2.96 -6.80
N LEU A 67 0.19 -3.63 -5.91
CA LEU A 67 -0.34 -4.73 -5.10
C LEU A 67 -1.55 -4.31 -4.25
N SER A 68 -1.66 -3.05 -3.83
CA SER A 68 -2.82 -2.56 -3.07
C SER A 68 -4.14 -2.57 -3.85
N LYS A 69 -4.15 -2.83 -5.15
CA LYS A 69 -5.37 -2.77 -5.98
C LYS A 69 -5.90 -4.13 -6.44
N ILE A 70 -5.08 -5.18 -6.45
CA ILE A 70 -5.40 -6.45 -7.13
C ILE A 70 -6.57 -7.21 -6.50
N MET A 71 -6.90 -6.94 -5.23
CA MET A 71 -7.97 -7.64 -4.50
C MET A 71 -9.35 -6.99 -4.69
N TYR A 72 -9.41 -5.82 -5.32
CA TYR A 72 -10.60 -4.96 -5.35
C TYR A 72 -11.18 -4.79 -6.76
N GLY A 73 -11.03 -5.81 -7.63
CA GLY A 73 -11.79 -5.87 -8.88
C GLY A 73 -13.30 -5.92 -8.59
N SER A 74 -14.08 -5.12 -9.30
CA SER A 74 -15.54 -5.03 -9.11
C SER A 74 -16.31 -6.31 -9.47
N ASP A 75 -15.67 -7.17 -10.27
CA ASP A 75 -16.18 -8.42 -10.83
C ASP A 75 -15.64 -9.66 -10.09
N ARG A 76 -15.06 -9.47 -8.90
CA ARG A 76 -14.51 -10.56 -8.10
C ARG A 76 -15.61 -11.60 -7.77
N LEU A 77 -15.32 -12.86 -8.06
CA LEU A 77 -16.21 -13.98 -7.72
C LEU A 77 -16.44 -14.04 -6.20
N THR A 78 -17.71 -14.11 -5.78
CA THR A 78 -18.13 -14.15 -4.37
C THR A 78 -18.89 -15.42 -3.99
N LEU A 79 -19.36 -16.19 -4.96
CA LEU A 79 -20.12 -17.44 -4.78
C LEU A 79 -19.59 -18.50 -5.75
N SER A 80 -19.72 -19.77 -5.38
CA SER A 80 -19.48 -20.88 -6.29
C SER A 80 -20.52 -20.87 -7.40
N LEU A 81 -20.07 -21.05 -8.63
CA LEU A 81 -20.93 -21.20 -9.81
C LEU A 81 -21.43 -22.64 -9.96
#